data_AF-A0AAC8YYA6-F1
#
_entry.id   AF-A0AAC8YYA6-F1
#
_cell.length_a   1.000
_cell.length_b   1.000
_cell.length_c   1.000
_cell.angle_alpha   90.00
_cell.angle_beta   90.00
_cell.angle_gamma   90.00
#
_symmetry.space_group_name_H-M   'P 1'
#
loop_
_entity.id
_entity.type
_entity.pdbx_description
1 polymer ?
#
loop_
_entity_poly.entity_id
_entity_poly.type
_entity_poly.pdbx_seq_one_letter_code
_entity_poly.pdbx_strand_id
1 'polypeptide(L)'
;MNSEQIETVRTRAQKAISPLEPADFSMRAPKGFLFNAKRTDAGRTLPPYYLVYFLLVDLLGFTNLGQFEKVAWSVPVEYDGRPFLVEHRKFGLGVFAANVPEDEEAAAEIVRLIHKATKAAQPYFDWRAEQAAKASQLNVVNRSPDLFERLNFYLDLYDDRQQQAEGRKDERIVNHLSDMSYTVAFPAVELNREAKWLGLSAIECFFSWTEHVFIHIAILRGNCATGEDVTKLAKAEWAEKFKAALDITDPTTKQFYDQLAIVRRQLRNFVAHGAFGKDGEAFHFHSKAGAVPMLLPHPRDRAALKFGQGVDFVAAEAIALIRDFIDHLWSGSLEPAKIHIQDFGLPLNLTKVVNGDYARAMASVDAMESYADYQVHLNDRYANMDF
;
A
#
# COMPACT_ATOMS: atom_id res chain seq x y z
N MET A 1 4.38 -25.76 -11.06
CA MET A 1 3.67 -26.86 -11.72
C MET A 1 4.51 -27.34 -12.89
N ASN A 2 4.59 -28.65 -13.09
CA ASN A 2 5.16 -29.22 -14.31
C ASN A 2 4.11 -29.27 -15.43
N SER A 3 4.52 -29.60 -16.66
CA SER A 3 3.63 -29.62 -17.83
C SER A 3 2.42 -30.55 -17.65
N GLU A 4 2.60 -31.71 -17.02
CA GLU A 4 1.53 -32.69 -16.78
C GLU A 4 0.46 -32.17 -15.81
N GLN A 5 0.89 -31.46 -14.76
CA GLN A 5 -0.03 -30.80 -13.81
C GLN A 5 -0.82 -29.68 -14.49
N ILE A 6 -0.17 -28.89 -15.36
CA ILE A 6 -0.85 -27.83 -16.13
C ILE A 6 -1.90 -28.46 -17.06
N GLU A 7 -1.56 -29.54 -17.74
CA GLU A 7 -2.47 -30.24 -18.66
C GLU A 7 -3.68 -30.85 -17.92
N THR A 8 -3.46 -31.36 -16.71
CA THR A 8 -4.54 -31.83 -15.84
C THR A 8 -5.52 -30.69 -15.49
N VAL A 9 -5.01 -29.51 -15.16
CA VAL A 9 -5.84 -28.33 -14.88
C VAL A 9 -6.55 -27.83 -16.14
N ARG A 10 -5.86 -27.80 -17.28
CA ARG A 10 -6.43 -27.46 -18.59
C ARG A 10 -7.62 -28.36 -18.93
N THR A 11 -7.46 -29.67 -18.81
CA THR A 11 -8.53 -30.66 -19.06
C THR A 11 -9.75 -30.43 -18.14
N ARG A 12 -9.52 -30.15 -16.85
CA ARG A 12 -10.60 -29.84 -15.90
C ARG A 12 -11.31 -28.54 -16.26
N ALA A 13 -10.58 -27.50 -16.61
CA ALA A 13 -11.13 -26.23 -17.04
C ALA A 13 -11.95 -26.37 -18.35
N GLN A 14 -11.44 -27.13 -19.34
CA GLN A 14 -12.16 -27.42 -20.59
C GLN A 14 -13.48 -28.15 -20.32
N LYS A 15 -13.48 -29.16 -19.44
CA LYS A 15 -14.70 -29.86 -19.03
C LYS A 15 -15.68 -28.94 -18.29
N ALA A 16 -15.16 -27.97 -17.54
CA ALA A 16 -15.97 -27.03 -16.78
C ALA A 16 -16.63 -25.97 -17.67
N ILE A 17 -15.93 -25.53 -18.72
CA ILE A 17 -16.39 -24.47 -19.63
C ILE A 17 -17.31 -24.98 -20.74
N SER A 18 -17.24 -26.27 -21.09
CA SER A 18 -18.13 -26.90 -22.07
C SER A 18 -19.62 -26.69 -21.73
N PRO A 19 -20.49 -26.38 -22.72
CA PRO A 19 -20.24 -26.46 -24.17
C PRO A 19 -19.71 -25.16 -24.82
N LEU A 20 -19.14 -24.22 -24.05
CA LEU A 20 -18.51 -23.03 -24.64
C LEU A 20 -17.23 -23.42 -25.39
N GLU A 21 -17.12 -22.99 -26.64
CA GLU A 21 -16.00 -23.30 -27.54
C GLU A 21 -15.39 -22.03 -28.13
N PRO A 22 -14.11 -22.06 -28.58
CA PRO A 22 -13.57 -20.95 -29.37
C PRO A 22 -14.36 -20.83 -30.67
N ALA A 23 -14.75 -19.62 -31.06
CA ALA A 23 -15.51 -19.45 -32.30
C ALA A 23 -14.62 -19.77 -33.52
N ASP A 24 -15.14 -20.59 -34.44
CA ASP A 24 -14.50 -20.82 -35.73
C ASP A 24 -14.80 -19.66 -36.68
N PHE A 25 -13.76 -19.05 -37.25
CA PHE A 25 -13.86 -18.00 -38.27
C PHE A 25 -14.56 -18.45 -39.56
N SER A 26 -14.82 -19.76 -39.72
CA SER A 26 -15.59 -20.35 -40.82
C SER A 26 -17.12 -20.21 -40.67
N MET A 27 -17.63 -19.92 -39.46
CA MET A 27 -19.07 -19.80 -39.21
C MET A 27 -19.65 -18.44 -39.64
N ARG A 28 -20.95 -18.45 -39.97
CA ARG A 28 -21.73 -17.27 -40.40
C ARG A 28 -21.98 -16.30 -39.24
N ALA A 29 -20.93 -15.66 -38.73
CA ALA A 29 -21.12 -14.45 -37.94
C ALA A 29 -21.85 -13.40 -38.81
N PRO A 30 -22.85 -12.68 -38.28
CA PRO A 30 -23.49 -11.58 -39.00
C PRO A 30 -22.43 -10.63 -39.57
N LYS A 31 -22.65 -10.10 -40.79
CA LYS A 31 -21.71 -9.12 -41.37
C LYS A 31 -21.53 -7.95 -40.39
N GLY A 32 -20.28 -7.68 -40.03
CA GLY A 32 -19.94 -6.63 -39.06
C GLY A 32 -20.16 -6.99 -37.59
N PHE A 33 -20.34 -8.28 -37.24
CA PHE A 33 -20.52 -8.73 -35.85
C PHE A 33 -19.45 -8.18 -34.90
N LEU A 34 -18.18 -8.21 -35.31
CA LEU A 34 -17.05 -7.67 -34.54
C LEU A 34 -17.19 -6.17 -34.21
N PHE A 35 -17.93 -5.42 -35.02
CA PHE A 35 -18.11 -3.97 -34.86
C PHE A 35 -19.46 -3.58 -34.27
N ASN A 36 -20.48 -4.45 -34.39
CA ASN A 36 -21.87 -4.15 -34.04
C ASN A 36 -22.37 -4.88 -32.80
N ALA A 37 -21.58 -5.79 -32.22
CA ALA A 37 -21.98 -6.54 -31.03
C ALA A 37 -22.26 -5.60 -29.84
N LYS A 38 -23.40 -5.82 -29.19
CA LYS A 38 -23.87 -5.04 -28.04
C LYS A 38 -23.54 -5.77 -26.75
N ARG A 39 -23.16 -5.01 -25.72
CA ARG A 39 -22.87 -5.56 -24.38
C ARG A 39 -24.17 -6.12 -23.79
N THR A 40 -24.08 -7.32 -23.24
CA THR A 40 -25.18 -7.92 -22.47
C THR A 40 -25.13 -7.49 -21.00
N ASP A 41 -26.28 -7.48 -20.33
CA ASP A 41 -26.38 -7.20 -18.91
C ASP A 41 -25.80 -8.35 -18.07
N ALA A 42 -26.01 -9.60 -18.48
CA ALA A 42 -25.42 -10.75 -17.82
C ALA A 42 -23.89 -10.67 -17.73
N GLY A 43 -23.25 -10.17 -18.80
CA GLY A 43 -21.80 -10.03 -18.91
C GLY A 43 -21.15 -9.14 -17.85
N ARG A 44 -21.91 -8.30 -17.14
CA ARG A 44 -21.41 -7.44 -16.05
C ARG A 44 -20.97 -8.23 -14.81
N THR A 45 -21.39 -9.49 -14.70
CA THR A 45 -21.13 -10.35 -13.54
C THR A 45 -19.95 -11.32 -13.75
N LEU A 46 -19.18 -11.16 -14.83
CA LEU A 46 -17.99 -11.96 -15.08
C LEU A 46 -16.94 -11.82 -13.96
N PRO A 47 -16.09 -12.84 -13.77
CA PRO A 47 -14.90 -12.70 -12.92
C PRO A 47 -14.00 -11.53 -13.35
N PRO A 48 -13.07 -11.08 -12.50
CA PRO A 48 -12.08 -10.06 -12.87
C PRO A 48 -11.40 -10.36 -14.22
N TYR A 49 -11.19 -9.31 -15.03
CA TYR A 49 -10.74 -9.43 -16.42
C TYR A 49 -9.49 -10.31 -16.58
N TYR A 50 -8.53 -10.18 -15.66
CA TYR A 50 -7.28 -10.93 -15.73
C TYR A 50 -7.51 -12.43 -15.54
N LEU A 51 -8.44 -12.88 -14.69
CA LEU A 51 -8.77 -14.30 -14.54
C LEU A 51 -9.40 -14.89 -15.81
N VAL A 52 -10.24 -14.10 -16.47
CA VAL A 52 -10.89 -14.52 -17.72
C VAL A 52 -9.89 -14.59 -18.86
N TYR A 53 -9.00 -13.61 -18.99
CA TYR A 53 -7.89 -13.65 -19.95
C TYR A 53 -6.99 -14.87 -19.71
N PHE A 54 -6.58 -15.05 -18.46
CA PHE A 54 -5.75 -16.16 -17.99
C PHE A 54 -6.36 -17.52 -18.27
N LEU A 55 -7.68 -17.65 -18.14
CA LEU A 55 -8.41 -18.86 -18.48
C LEU A 55 -8.47 -19.07 -19.99
N LEU A 56 -9.09 -18.14 -20.72
CA LEU A 56 -9.43 -18.33 -22.12
C LEU A 56 -8.19 -18.35 -23.01
N VAL A 57 -7.33 -17.35 -22.87
CA VAL A 57 -6.18 -17.16 -23.75
C VAL A 57 -5.02 -18.06 -23.33
N ASP A 58 -4.56 -17.94 -22.08
CA ASP A 58 -3.30 -18.58 -21.69
C ASP A 58 -3.43 -20.07 -21.33
N LEU A 59 -4.51 -20.47 -20.65
CA LEU A 59 -4.72 -21.87 -20.28
C LEU A 59 -5.37 -22.67 -21.41
N LEU A 60 -6.49 -22.17 -21.95
CA LEU A 60 -7.31 -22.89 -22.94
C LEU A 60 -6.89 -22.61 -24.39
N GLY A 61 -6.10 -21.56 -24.66
CA GLY A 61 -5.57 -21.28 -25.99
C GLY A 61 -6.57 -20.64 -26.96
N PHE A 62 -7.62 -19.98 -26.46
CA PHE A 62 -8.58 -19.28 -27.30
C PHE A 62 -7.91 -18.08 -27.99
N THR A 63 -8.35 -17.78 -29.20
CA THR A 63 -7.75 -16.70 -29.99
C THR A 63 -8.10 -15.34 -29.40
N ASN A 64 -7.08 -14.54 -29.09
CA ASN A 64 -7.23 -13.12 -28.76
C ASN A 64 -7.03 -12.29 -30.03
N LEU A 65 -8.03 -11.49 -30.41
CA LEU A 65 -7.97 -10.59 -31.57
C LEU A 65 -7.07 -9.36 -31.33
N GLY A 66 -6.61 -9.15 -30.10
CA GLY A 66 -5.68 -8.09 -29.74
C GLY A 66 -6.36 -6.77 -29.35
N GLN A 67 -5.56 -5.70 -29.37
CA GLN A 67 -5.98 -4.36 -29.00
C GLN A 67 -6.70 -3.65 -30.16
N PHE A 68 -7.74 -2.90 -29.83
CA PHE A 68 -8.47 -2.02 -30.75
C PHE A 68 -8.94 -0.76 -30.00
N GLU A 69 -9.57 0.19 -30.69
CA GLU A 69 -10.11 1.42 -30.09
C GLU A 69 -10.97 1.10 -28.85
N LYS A 70 -10.49 1.48 -27.66
CA LYS A 70 -11.11 1.21 -26.34
C LYS A 70 -11.28 -0.27 -25.97
N VAL A 71 -10.60 -1.18 -26.65
CA VAL A 71 -10.63 -2.64 -26.42
C VAL A 71 -9.23 -3.15 -26.13
N ALA A 72 -8.99 -3.65 -24.91
CA ALA A 72 -7.69 -4.19 -24.52
C ALA A 72 -7.42 -5.59 -25.11
N TRP A 73 -8.47 -6.40 -25.19
CA TRP A 73 -8.45 -7.72 -25.80
C TRP A 73 -9.87 -8.18 -26.09
N SER A 74 -10.02 -9.04 -27.10
CA SER A 74 -11.30 -9.59 -27.55
C SER A 74 -11.14 -11.07 -27.88
N VAL A 75 -11.98 -11.91 -27.28
CA VAL A 75 -11.96 -13.36 -27.45
C VAL A 75 -13.31 -13.81 -28.05
N PRO A 76 -13.34 -14.21 -29.32
CA PRO A 76 -14.50 -14.81 -29.94
C PRO A 76 -14.80 -16.19 -29.36
N VAL A 77 -16.05 -16.39 -28.94
CA VAL A 77 -16.54 -17.66 -28.39
C VAL A 77 -17.83 -18.07 -29.05
N GLU A 78 -18.12 -19.36 -29.06
CA GLU A 78 -19.35 -19.94 -29.57
C GLU A 78 -20.09 -20.67 -28.45
N TYR A 79 -21.39 -20.41 -28.35
CA TYR A 79 -22.28 -21.14 -27.48
C TYR A 79 -23.54 -21.51 -28.25
N ASP A 80 -23.84 -22.81 -28.32
CA ASP A 80 -25.05 -23.33 -28.96
C ASP A 80 -25.20 -22.85 -30.43
N GLY A 81 -24.12 -22.94 -31.20
CA GLY A 81 -24.08 -22.52 -32.61
C GLY A 81 -24.14 -21.01 -32.85
N ARG A 82 -24.08 -20.19 -31.78
CA ARG A 82 -24.16 -18.72 -31.85
C ARG A 82 -22.85 -18.06 -31.45
N PRO A 83 -22.39 -17.04 -32.20
CA PRO A 83 -21.16 -16.33 -31.89
C PRO A 83 -21.38 -15.25 -30.82
N PHE A 84 -20.41 -15.13 -29.91
CA PHE A 84 -20.31 -14.12 -28.87
C PHE A 84 -18.88 -13.56 -28.83
N LEU A 85 -18.70 -12.40 -28.21
CA LEU A 85 -17.39 -11.85 -27.89
C LEU A 85 -17.26 -11.69 -26.38
N VAL A 86 -16.14 -12.13 -25.82
CA VAL A 86 -15.74 -11.82 -24.45
C VAL A 86 -14.63 -10.77 -24.54
N GLU A 87 -14.92 -9.54 -24.10
CA GLU A 87 -14.01 -8.42 -24.33
C GLU A 87 -13.80 -7.58 -23.07
N HIS A 88 -12.56 -7.17 -22.86
CA HIS A 88 -12.22 -6.16 -21.87
C HIS A 88 -12.10 -4.80 -22.54
N ARG A 89 -13.07 -3.93 -22.28
CA ARG A 89 -13.13 -2.56 -22.80
C ARG A 89 -12.88 -1.52 -21.71
N LYS A 90 -12.79 -0.23 -22.07
CA LYS A 90 -12.58 0.89 -21.12
C LYS A 90 -13.54 0.85 -19.92
N PHE A 91 -14.77 0.36 -20.12
CA PHE A 91 -15.80 0.23 -19.08
C PHE A 91 -15.96 -1.19 -18.54
N GLY A 92 -14.85 -1.93 -18.50
CA GLY A 92 -14.74 -3.26 -17.93
C GLY A 92 -15.05 -4.40 -18.88
N LEU A 93 -15.00 -5.60 -18.32
CA LEU A 93 -15.22 -6.86 -19.01
C LEU A 93 -16.71 -7.08 -19.32
N GLY A 94 -17.02 -7.66 -20.47
CA GLY A 94 -18.39 -8.07 -20.81
C GLY A 94 -18.46 -9.20 -21.82
N VAL A 95 -19.65 -9.80 -21.93
CA VAL A 95 -20.06 -10.61 -23.06
C VAL A 95 -20.82 -9.70 -24.03
N PHE A 96 -20.56 -9.83 -25.32
CA PHE A 96 -21.20 -9.07 -26.37
C PHE A 96 -21.85 -10.00 -27.38
N ALA A 97 -23.07 -9.67 -27.77
CA ALA A 97 -23.91 -10.49 -28.63
C ALA A 97 -24.51 -9.65 -29.78
N ALA A 98 -25.02 -10.33 -30.80
CA ALA A 98 -25.59 -9.67 -31.98
C ALA A 98 -27.01 -9.16 -31.69
N ASN A 99 -27.84 -9.97 -31.03
CA ASN A 99 -29.26 -9.72 -30.85
C ASN A 99 -29.58 -9.59 -29.35
N VAL A 100 -29.44 -8.38 -28.83
CA VAL A 100 -29.84 -8.05 -27.45
C VAL A 100 -31.23 -7.41 -27.51
N PRO A 101 -32.24 -7.92 -26.75
CA PRO A 101 -32.12 -8.78 -25.57
C PRO A 101 -32.21 -10.30 -25.78
N GLU A 102 -32.44 -10.79 -27.00
CA GLU A 102 -32.71 -12.21 -27.26
C GLU A 102 -31.57 -13.16 -26.84
N ASP A 103 -30.33 -12.69 -26.90
CA ASP A 103 -29.13 -13.44 -26.56
C ASP A 103 -28.73 -13.36 -25.06
N GLU A 104 -29.50 -12.67 -24.21
CA GLU A 104 -29.18 -12.50 -22.78
C GLU A 104 -29.13 -13.82 -22.00
N GLU A 105 -30.07 -14.74 -22.23
CA GLU A 105 -30.11 -16.02 -21.53
C GLU A 105 -28.86 -16.86 -21.86
N ALA A 106 -28.46 -16.87 -23.14
CA ALA A 106 -27.26 -17.54 -23.58
C ALA A 106 -26.01 -16.87 -23.00
N ALA A 107 -25.97 -15.53 -22.95
CA ALA A 107 -24.88 -14.80 -22.33
C ALA A 107 -24.76 -15.08 -20.83
N ALA A 108 -25.87 -15.21 -20.10
CA ALA A 108 -25.86 -15.61 -18.70
C ALA A 108 -25.27 -17.01 -18.51
N GLU A 109 -25.56 -17.92 -19.42
CA GLU A 109 -25.00 -19.27 -19.40
C GLU A 109 -23.50 -19.28 -19.71
N ILE A 110 -23.04 -18.49 -20.68
CA ILE A 110 -21.60 -18.26 -20.94
C ILE A 110 -20.90 -17.76 -19.67
N VAL A 111 -21.48 -16.76 -18.99
CA VAL A 111 -20.92 -16.22 -17.75
C VAL A 111 -20.83 -17.29 -16.66
N ARG A 112 -21.88 -18.11 -16.51
CA ARG A 112 -21.91 -19.24 -15.55
C ARG A 112 -20.81 -20.26 -15.84
N LEU A 113 -20.59 -20.59 -17.12
CA LEU A 113 -19.54 -21.52 -17.55
C LEU A 113 -18.14 -20.95 -17.29
N ILE A 114 -17.92 -19.67 -17.58
CA ILE A 114 -16.66 -18.98 -17.27
C ILE A 114 -16.39 -19.01 -15.76
N HIS A 115 -17.39 -18.73 -14.91
CA HIS A 115 -17.24 -18.84 -13.45
C HIS A 115 -16.87 -20.24 -12.98
N LYS A 116 -17.46 -21.27 -13.57
CA LYS A 116 -17.15 -22.66 -13.23
C LYS A 116 -15.72 -23.03 -13.65
N ALA A 117 -15.31 -22.56 -14.82
CA ALA A 117 -13.99 -22.83 -15.37
C ALA A 117 -12.87 -22.06 -14.65
N THR A 118 -13.10 -20.81 -14.23
CA THR A 118 -12.13 -20.07 -13.40
C THR A 118 -11.89 -20.76 -12.06
N LYS A 119 -12.95 -21.28 -11.40
CA LYS A 119 -12.80 -22.09 -10.19
C LYS A 119 -11.97 -23.36 -10.43
N ALA A 120 -12.18 -24.03 -11.56
CA ALA A 120 -11.41 -25.22 -11.92
C ALA A 120 -9.94 -24.89 -12.24
N ALA A 121 -9.67 -23.69 -12.76
CA ALA A 121 -8.35 -23.20 -13.14
C ALA A 121 -7.55 -22.58 -11.96
N GLN A 122 -8.11 -22.49 -10.75
CA GLN A 122 -7.47 -21.85 -9.59
C GLN A 122 -6.01 -22.29 -9.36
N PRO A 123 -5.65 -23.59 -9.39
CA PRO A 123 -4.26 -24.00 -9.17
C PRO A 123 -3.27 -23.43 -10.19
N TYR A 124 -3.72 -23.21 -11.43
CA TYR A 124 -2.90 -22.59 -12.47
C TYR A 124 -2.71 -21.09 -12.24
N PHE A 125 -3.73 -20.40 -11.69
CA PHE A 125 -3.61 -19.00 -11.29
C PHE A 125 -2.62 -18.82 -10.14
N ASP A 126 -2.70 -19.68 -9.12
CA ASP A 126 -1.78 -19.67 -7.97
C ASP A 126 -0.34 -19.92 -8.44
N TRP A 127 -0.13 -20.92 -9.29
CA TRP A 127 1.19 -21.19 -9.87
C TRP A 127 1.74 -20.00 -10.65
N ARG A 128 0.91 -19.28 -11.41
CA ARG A 128 1.35 -18.09 -12.14
C ARG A 128 1.72 -16.94 -11.21
N ALA A 129 0.95 -16.73 -10.14
CA ALA A 129 1.31 -15.76 -9.11
C ALA A 129 2.69 -16.08 -8.50
N GLU A 130 2.97 -17.35 -8.21
CA GLU A 130 4.29 -17.79 -7.73
C GLU A 130 5.41 -17.57 -8.75
N GLN A 131 5.18 -17.83 -10.04
CA GLN A 131 6.19 -17.56 -11.06
C GLN A 131 6.47 -16.07 -11.23
N ALA A 132 5.41 -15.26 -11.24
CA ALA A 132 5.54 -13.81 -11.30
C ALA A 132 6.29 -13.26 -10.08
N ALA A 133 6.05 -13.81 -8.87
CA ALA A 133 6.74 -13.45 -7.65
C ALA A 133 8.26 -13.71 -7.69
N LYS A 134 8.66 -14.82 -8.31
CA LYS A 134 10.07 -15.21 -8.51
C LYS A 134 10.76 -14.37 -9.58
N ALA A 135 10.00 -13.90 -10.56
CA ALA A 135 10.50 -12.99 -11.58
C ALA A 135 10.45 -11.53 -11.08
N SER A 136 11.23 -10.64 -11.70
CA SER A 136 11.12 -9.19 -11.47
C SER A 136 9.92 -8.57 -12.22
N GLN A 137 8.90 -9.35 -12.58
CA GLN A 137 7.75 -8.91 -13.38
C GLN A 137 6.58 -8.46 -12.51
N LEU A 138 6.86 -7.59 -11.54
CA LEU A 138 5.89 -7.15 -10.54
C LEU A 138 5.95 -5.64 -10.36
N ASN A 139 4.80 -5.09 -10.01
CA ASN A 139 4.70 -3.74 -9.49
C ASN A 139 4.53 -3.78 -7.98
N VAL A 140 5.29 -2.94 -7.27
CA VAL A 140 5.11 -2.63 -5.86
C VAL A 140 4.26 -1.38 -5.78
N VAL A 141 3.10 -1.50 -5.15
CA VAL A 141 2.15 -0.39 -4.98
C VAL A 141 2.75 0.64 -4.04
N ASN A 142 2.69 1.90 -4.46
CA ASN A 142 3.13 3.03 -3.67
C ASN A 142 1.97 3.66 -2.90
N ARG A 143 2.10 3.67 -1.58
CA ARG A 143 1.20 4.30 -0.60
C ARG A 143 1.92 5.39 0.20
N SER A 144 3.15 5.73 -0.18
CA SER A 144 3.94 6.75 0.50
C SER A 144 3.22 8.12 0.54
N PRO A 145 2.55 8.57 -0.54
CA PRO A 145 1.75 9.80 -0.52
C PRO A 145 0.71 9.82 0.59
N ASP A 146 -0.22 8.85 0.58
CA ASP A 146 -1.30 8.74 1.59
C ASP A 146 -0.74 8.66 3.02
N LEU A 147 0.32 7.88 3.23
CA LEU A 147 0.93 7.70 4.55
C LEU A 147 1.62 8.98 5.06
N PHE A 148 2.24 9.74 4.16
CA PHE A 148 2.89 11.01 4.46
C PHE A 148 1.87 12.12 4.69
N GLU A 149 0.78 12.16 3.91
CA GLU A 149 -0.34 13.08 4.14
C GLU A 149 -0.90 12.90 5.55
N ARG A 150 -1.12 11.64 5.98
CA ARG A 150 -1.55 11.35 7.35
C ARG A 150 -0.53 11.82 8.40
N LEU A 151 0.76 11.68 8.14
CA LEU A 151 1.80 12.21 9.03
C LEU A 151 1.68 13.74 9.15
N ASN A 152 1.60 14.45 8.03
CA ASN A 152 1.49 15.91 8.01
C ASN A 152 0.23 16.39 8.72
N PHE A 153 -0.91 15.71 8.53
CA PHE A 153 -2.14 16.02 9.25
C PHE A 153 -1.95 16.05 10.77
N TYR A 154 -1.24 15.07 11.34
CA TYR A 154 -0.98 15.05 12.79
C TYR A 154 0.11 16.04 13.22
N LEU A 155 1.09 16.32 12.36
CA LEU A 155 2.10 17.37 12.60
C LEU A 155 1.44 18.75 12.66
N ASP A 156 0.54 19.06 11.73
CA ASP A 156 -0.18 20.34 11.67
C ASP A 156 -1.09 20.51 12.90
N LEU A 157 -1.81 19.46 13.30
CA LEU A 157 -2.62 19.49 14.52
C LEU A 157 -1.76 19.66 15.79
N TYR A 158 -0.59 19.01 15.83
CA TYR A 158 0.37 19.17 16.93
C TYR A 158 0.83 20.63 17.05
N ASP A 159 1.24 21.24 15.94
CA ASP A 159 1.71 22.63 15.90
C ASP A 159 0.61 23.61 16.30
N ASP A 160 -0.61 23.43 15.78
CA ASP A 160 -1.79 24.24 16.14
C ASP A 160 -2.07 24.17 17.65
N ARG A 161 -2.03 22.97 18.25
CA ARG A 161 -2.24 22.83 19.71
C ARG A 161 -1.12 23.44 20.53
N GLN A 162 0.13 23.32 20.09
CA GLN A 162 1.26 24.01 20.74
C GLN A 162 1.10 25.53 20.68
N GLN A 163 0.72 26.07 19.52
CA GLN A 163 0.51 27.50 19.34
C GLN A 163 -0.64 28.03 20.22
N GLN A 164 -1.76 27.29 20.29
CA GLN A 164 -2.87 27.64 21.18
C GLN A 164 -2.47 27.57 22.66
N ALA A 165 -1.68 26.57 23.05
CA ALA A 165 -1.20 26.44 24.43
C ALA A 165 -0.32 27.64 24.81
N GLU A 166 0.60 28.05 23.93
CA GLU A 166 1.46 29.21 24.14
C GLU A 166 0.67 30.52 24.21
N GLY A 167 -0.31 30.70 23.33
CA GLY A 167 -1.18 31.89 23.33
C GLY A 167 -2.04 32.04 24.59
N ARG A 168 -2.30 30.93 25.30
CA ARG A 168 -3.16 30.86 26.49
C ARG A 168 -2.41 30.49 27.76
N LYS A 169 -1.08 30.58 27.76
CA LYS A 169 -0.22 30.14 28.87
C LYS A 169 -0.48 30.88 30.18
N ASP A 170 -0.89 32.15 30.10
CA ASP A 170 -1.16 33.02 31.25
C ASP A 170 -2.63 33.00 31.65
N GLU A 171 -3.50 32.27 30.93
CA GLU A 171 -4.92 32.18 31.25
C GLU A 171 -5.17 31.33 32.51
N ARG A 172 -5.94 31.90 33.44
CA ARG A 172 -6.43 31.23 34.63
C ARG A 172 -7.95 31.38 34.70
N ILE A 173 -8.66 30.27 34.55
CA ILE A 173 -10.12 30.24 34.63
C ILE A 173 -10.52 29.72 36.02
N VAL A 174 -11.29 30.51 36.75
CA VAL A 174 -11.82 30.14 38.07
C VAL A 174 -13.32 29.89 37.94
N ASN A 175 -13.75 28.66 38.16
CA ASN A 175 -15.16 28.27 38.13
C ASN A 175 -15.65 28.01 39.55
N HIS A 176 -16.60 28.81 40.02
CA HIS A 176 -17.21 28.62 41.33
C HIS A 176 -18.26 27.50 41.26
N LEU A 177 -18.05 26.44 42.03
CA LEU A 177 -18.98 25.31 42.17
C LEU A 177 -20.00 25.55 43.31
N SER A 178 -19.59 26.29 44.34
CA SER A 178 -20.43 26.78 45.43
C SER A 178 -19.74 27.94 46.16
N ASP A 179 -20.41 28.55 47.15
CA ASP A 179 -19.82 29.63 47.97
C ASP A 179 -18.52 29.24 48.69
N MET A 180 -18.28 27.93 48.89
CA MET A 180 -17.06 27.41 49.53
C MET A 180 -16.18 26.56 48.61
N SER A 181 -16.51 26.42 47.32
CA SER A 181 -15.79 25.53 46.41
C SER A 181 -15.61 26.17 45.03
N TYR A 182 -14.39 26.11 44.51
CA TYR A 182 -14.06 26.53 43.15
C TYR A 182 -13.07 25.55 42.52
N THR A 183 -13.07 25.49 41.19
CA THR A 183 -12.01 24.83 40.41
C THR A 183 -11.19 25.88 39.68
N VAL A 184 -9.92 25.59 39.48
CA VAL A 184 -9.02 26.41 38.66
C VAL A 184 -8.61 25.55 37.48
N ALA A 185 -8.87 26.05 36.27
CA ALA A 185 -8.40 25.45 35.04
C ALA A 185 -7.34 26.34 34.41
N PHE A 186 -6.28 25.70 33.93
CA PHE A 186 -5.23 26.32 33.13
C PHE A 186 -5.33 25.75 31.72
N PRO A 187 -5.97 26.46 30.78
CA PRO A 187 -6.23 25.94 29.43
C PRO A 187 -4.98 25.42 28.72
N ALA A 188 -3.84 26.09 28.91
CA ALA A 188 -2.57 25.67 28.35
C ALA A 188 -2.12 24.27 28.82
N VAL A 189 -2.49 23.82 30.03
CA VAL A 189 -2.17 22.46 30.51
C VAL A 189 -2.94 21.41 29.70
N GLU A 190 -4.21 21.65 29.43
CA GLU A 190 -5.06 20.77 28.62
C GLU A 190 -4.60 20.75 27.16
N LEU A 191 -4.31 21.91 26.58
CA LEU A 191 -3.80 22.03 25.21
C LEU A 191 -2.44 21.34 25.04
N ASN A 192 -1.54 21.47 26.01
CA ASN A 192 -0.27 20.74 26.00
C ASN A 192 -0.46 19.21 26.11
N ARG A 193 -1.47 18.77 26.87
CA ARG A 193 -1.82 17.35 26.95
C ARG A 193 -2.35 16.83 25.62
N GLU A 194 -3.24 17.57 24.96
CA GLU A 194 -3.72 17.24 23.62
C GLU A 194 -2.59 17.21 22.59
N ALA A 195 -1.71 18.20 22.60
CA ALA A 195 -0.52 18.22 21.75
C ALA A 195 0.34 16.98 21.98
N LYS A 196 0.55 16.53 23.23
CA LYS A 196 1.30 15.30 23.50
C LYS A 196 0.67 14.06 22.84
N TRP A 197 -0.65 13.94 22.84
CA TRP A 197 -1.35 12.84 22.16
C TRP A 197 -1.17 12.91 20.63
N LEU A 198 -1.33 14.10 20.07
CA LEU A 198 -1.16 14.33 18.63
C LEU A 198 0.28 14.06 18.17
N GLY A 199 1.27 14.51 18.95
CA GLY A 199 2.68 14.24 18.69
C GLY A 199 2.99 12.74 18.72
N LEU A 200 2.38 11.98 19.65
CA LEU A 200 2.52 10.52 19.66
C LEU A 200 1.97 9.88 18.38
N SER A 201 0.76 10.30 17.95
CA SER A 201 0.15 9.83 16.70
C SER A 201 0.99 10.21 15.47
N ALA A 202 1.59 11.40 15.44
CA ALA A 202 2.51 11.81 14.38
C ALA A 202 3.74 10.88 14.32
N ILE A 203 4.34 10.55 15.47
CA ILE A 203 5.52 9.66 15.53
C ILE A 203 5.15 8.23 15.08
N GLU A 204 3.97 7.73 15.45
CA GLU A 204 3.45 6.45 14.92
C GLU A 204 3.26 6.50 13.39
N CYS A 205 2.68 7.59 12.87
CA CYS A 205 2.50 7.79 11.44
C CYS A 205 3.83 7.87 10.70
N PHE A 206 4.84 8.54 11.27
CA PHE A 206 6.19 8.60 10.72
C PHE A 206 6.81 7.21 10.59
N PHE A 207 6.73 6.37 11.64
CA PHE A 207 7.26 5.01 11.54
C PHE A 207 6.45 4.16 10.55
N SER A 208 5.13 4.34 10.47
CA SER A 208 4.30 3.67 9.45
C SER A 208 4.66 4.09 8.02
N TRP A 209 4.96 5.36 7.78
CA TRP A 209 5.41 5.87 6.48
C TRP A 209 6.81 5.36 6.13
N THR A 210 7.75 5.42 7.09
CA THR A 210 9.13 4.97 6.86
C THR A 210 9.25 3.47 6.60
N GLU A 211 8.41 2.63 7.21
CA GLU A 211 8.30 1.20 6.88
C GLU A 211 8.03 0.96 5.39
N HIS A 212 7.29 1.87 4.75
CA HIS A 212 6.88 1.76 3.36
C HIS A 212 7.86 2.44 2.40
N VAL A 213 8.21 3.71 2.67
CA VAL A 213 9.07 4.52 1.79
C VAL A 213 10.48 3.93 1.67
N PHE A 214 11.01 3.31 2.71
CA PHE A 214 12.34 2.69 2.66
C PHE A 214 12.40 1.50 1.69
N ILE A 215 11.32 0.73 1.57
CA ILE A 215 11.25 -0.34 0.56
C ILE A 215 11.30 0.28 -0.84
N HIS A 216 10.60 1.40 -1.06
CA HIS A 216 10.53 2.07 -2.35
C HIS A 216 11.88 2.69 -2.73
N ILE A 217 12.55 3.36 -1.80
CA ILE A 217 13.90 3.89 -2.01
C ILE A 217 14.88 2.75 -2.31
N ALA A 218 14.83 1.63 -1.57
CA ALA A 218 15.69 0.49 -1.82
C ALA A 218 15.51 -0.10 -3.24
N ILE A 219 14.28 -0.12 -3.75
CA ILE A 219 13.99 -0.55 -5.13
C ILE A 219 14.56 0.46 -6.14
N LEU A 220 14.31 1.77 -5.99
CA LEU A 220 14.85 2.79 -6.92
C LEU A 220 16.37 2.78 -7.00
N ARG A 221 17.03 2.53 -5.86
CA ARG A 221 18.49 2.41 -5.77
C ARG A 221 19.03 1.07 -6.29
N GLY A 222 18.16 0.12 -6.63
CA GLY A 222 18.54 -1.20 -7.12
C GLY A 222 19.00 -2.18 -6.04
N ASN A 223 18.85 -1.84 -4.76
CA ASN A 223 19.15 -2.73 -3.64
C ASN A 223 18.06 -3.81 -3.42
N CYS A 224 16.94 -3.71 -4.14
CA CYS A 224 15.82 -4.65 -4.08
C CYS A 224 15.23 -4.84 -5.48
N ALA A 225 15.46 -6.00 -6.10
CA ALA A 225 15.21 -6.20 -7.54
C ALA A 225 14.20 -7.31 -7.87
N THR A 226 13.83 -8.16 -6.92
CA THR A 226 12.91 -9.30 -7.12
C THR A 226 11.75 -9.29 -6.14
N GLY A 227 10.65 -10.00 -6.45
CA GLY A 227 9.52 -10.12 -5.52
C GLY A 227 9.89 -10.81 -4.21
N GLU A 228 10.86 -11.73 -4.25
CA GLU A 228 11.43 -12.36 -3.05
C GLU A 228 12.20 -11.35 -2.19
N ASP A 229 13.01 -10.47 -2.80
CA ASP A 229 13.71 -9.39 -2.09
C ASP A 229 12.72 -8.44 -1.41
N VAL A 230 11.67 -8.03 -2.13
CA VAL A 230 10.61 -7.15 -1.58
C VAL A 230 9.91 -7.83 -0.43
N THR A 231 9.58 -9.13 -0.57
CA THR A 231 8.92 -9.90 0.49
C THR A 231 9.81 -10.04 1.73
N LYS A 232 11.09 -10.32 1.53
CA LYS A 232 12.08 -10.43 2.61
C LYS A 232 12.22 -9.09 3.32
N LEU A 233 12.37 -8.01 2.57
CA LEU A 233 12.53 -6.67 3.11
C LEU A 233 11.26 -6.20 3.83
N ALA A 234 10.07 -6.46 3.29
CA ALA A 234 8.78 -6.12 3.92
C ALA A 234 8.59 -6.79 5.29
N LYS A 235 9.08 -8.03 5.45
CA LYS A 235 9.06 -8.78 6.72
C LYS A 235 10.19 -8.40 7.68
N ALA A 236 11.19 -7.66 7.22
CA ALA A 236 12.33 -7.28 8.04
C ALA A 236 11.94 -6.22 9.07
N GLU A 237 12.75 -6.13 10.12
CA GLU A 237 12.66 -5.04 11.09
C GLU A 237 12.99 -3.71 10.42
N TRP A 238 12.43 -2.62 10.95
CA TRP A 238 12.63 -1.26 10.41
C TRP A 238 14.10 -0.86 10.26
N ALA A 239 14.96 -1.29 11.19
CA ALA A 239 16.39 -1.02 11.11
C ALA A 239 17.02 -1.57 9.83
N GLU A 240 16.59 -2.75 9.38
CA GLU A 240 17.09 -3.37 8.16
C GLU A 240 16.50 -2.70 6.91
N LYS A 241 15.24 -2.24 6.97
CA LYS A 241 14.63 -1.41 5.92
C LYS A 241 15.36 -0.09 5.74
N PHE A 242 15.69 0.59 6.85
CA PHE A 242 16.47 1.82 6.83
C PHE A 242 17.82 1.60 6.13
N LYS A 243 18.57 0.56 6.52
CA LYS A 243 19.88 0.25 5.93
C LYS A 243 19.81 -0.17 4.47
N ALA A 244 18.71 -0.77 4.03
CA ALA A 244 18.52 -1.11 2.62
C ALA A 244 18.25 0.13 1.76
N ALA A 245 17.59 1.14 2.34
CA ALA A 245 17.25 2.39 1.68
C ALA A 245 18.42 3.40 1.70
N LEU A 246 19.11 3.52 2.82
CA LEU A 246 20.02 4.62 3.14
C LEU A 246 21.42 4.12 3.49
N ASP A 247 22.43 4.91 3.13
CA ASP A 247 23.81 4.57 3.39
C ASP A 247 24.22 4.97 4.83
N ILE A 248 24.34 3.99 5.71
CA ILE A 248 24.76 4.20 7.11
C ILE A 248 26.27 4.40 7.27
N THR A 249 27.05 4.38 6.20
CA THR A 249 28.46 4.79 6.23
C THR A 249 28.60 6.32 6.23
N ASP A 250 27.58 7.04 5.76
CA ASP A 250 27.48 8.49 5.93
C ASP A 250 27.22 8.84 7.42
N PRO A 251 28.09 9.66 8.05
CA PRO A 251 27.97 9.97 9.48
C PRO A 251 26.64 10.63 9.87
N THR A 252 26.13 11.53 9.03
CA THR A 252 24.88 12.25 9.29
C THR A 252 23.69 11.29 9.26
N THR A 253 23.60 10.45 8.22
CA THR A 253 22.58 9.41 8.09
C THR A 253 22.64 8.41 9.24
N LYS A 254 23.85 8.02 9.66
CA LYS A 254 24.03 7.13 10.82
C LYS A 254 23.52 7.78 12.12
N GLN A 255 23.78 9.06 12.32
CA GLN A 255 23.28 9.78 13.49
C GLN A 255 21.75 9.75 13.56
N PHE A 256 21.07 10.04 12.45
CA PHE A 256 19.62 9.93 12.37
C PHE A 256 19.13 8.51 12.66
N TYR A 257 19.78 7.49 12.07
CA TYR A 257 19.45 6.09 12.34
C TYR A 257 19.50 5.77 13.84
N ASP A 258 20.58 6.14 14.53
CA ASP A 258 20.77 5.84 15.95
C ASP A 258 19.71 6.55 16.83
N GLN A 259 19.43 7.83 16.54
CA GLN A 259 18.45 8.62 17.29
C GLN A 259 17.01 8.14 17.05
N LEU A 260 16.62 7.89 15.81
CA LEU A 260 15.28 7.39 15.47
C LEU A 260 15.04 5.97 16.01
N ALA A 261 16.07 5.12 16.06
CA ALA A 261 15.97 3.80 16.68
C ALA A 261 15.67 3.88 18.19
N ILE A 262 16.18 4.91 18.88
CA ILE A 262 15.85 5.20 20.28
C ILE A 262 14.38 5.63 20.40
N VAL A 263 13.93 6.58 19.57
CA VAL A 263 12.53 7.06 19.56
C VAL A 263 11.57 5.91 19.33
N ARG A 264 11.82 5.05 18.33
CA ARG A 264 10.99 3.88 18.02
C ARG A 264 10.86 2.92 19.21
N ARG A 265 11.97 2.67 19.92
CA ARG A 265 11.99 1.81 21.11
C ARG A 265 11.20 2.44 22.26
N GLN A 266 11.33 3.74 22.46
CA GLN A 266 10.58 4.47 23.48
C GLN A 266 9.08 4.45 23.19
N LEU A 267 8.66 4.73 21.94
CA LEU A 267 7.27 4.66 21.50
C LEU A 267 6.67 3.27 21.79
N ARG A 268 7.34 2.19 21.35
CA ARG A 268 6.86 0.83 21.57
C ARG A 268 6.67 0.52 23.05
N ASN A 269 7.62 0.93 23.89
CA ASN A 269 7.53 0.70 25.33
C ASN A 269 6.39 1.54 25.95
N PHE A 270 6.20 2.79 25.51
CA PHE A 270 5.12 3.65 25.99
C PHE A 270 3.73 3.07 25.67
N VAL A 271 3.51 2.66 24.42
CA VAL A 271 2.23 2.11 23.95
C VAL A 271 1.96 0.71 24.52
N ALA A 272 2.96 -0.19 24.53
CA ALA A 272 2.77 -1.57 24.97
C ALA A 272 2.55 -1.73 26.48
N HIS A 273 2.92 -0.74 27.28
CA HIS A 273 2.78 -0.79 28.73
C HIS A 273 1.56 -0.01 29.25
N GLY A 274 0.66 0.48 28.38
CA GLY A 274 -0.66 1.01 28.80
C GLY A 274 -0.57 2.18 29.80
N ALA A 275 0.44 3.03 29.65
CA ALA A 275 0.80 4.10 30.58
C ALA A 275 1.24 3.66 31.99
N PHE A 276 1.47 2.36 32.24
CA PHE A 276 2.45 1.98 33.24
C PHE A 276 3.79 2.45 32.67
N GLY A 277 4.41 3.44 33.34
CA GLY A 277 5.63 4.08 32.85
C GLY A 277 6.69 3.08 32.41
N LYS A 278 7.72 3.55 31.70
CA LYS A 278 8.78 2.67 31.17
C LYS A 278 9.46 1.79 32.27
N ASP A 279 9.31 2.20 33.53
CA ASP A 279 9.76 1.54 34.76
C ASP A 279 8.59 1.13 35.70
N GLY A 280 7.38 0.98 35.17
CA GLY A 280 6.21 0.48 35.87
C GLY A 280 5.74 1.33 37.06
N GLU A 281 5.68 2.65 36.90
CA GLU A 281 5.01 3.56 37.84
C GLU A 281 3.50 3.26 37.86
N ALA A 282 3.13 2.18 38.55
CA ALA A 282 1.76 1.71 38.69
C ALA A 282 1.18 2.09 40.06
N PHE A 283 2.05 2.36 41.03
CA PHE A 283 1.69 2.46 42.43
C PHE A 283 2.21 3.75 43.04
N HIS A 284 1.42 4.34 43.94
CA HIS A 284 1.91 5.31 44.91
C HIS A 284 1.76 4.68 46.30
N PHE A 285 2.74 4.85 47.19
CA PHE A 285 2.55 4.54 48.61
C PHE A 285 2.23 5.81 49.40
N HIS A 286 1.47 5.65 50.46
CA HIS A 286 1.13 6.75 51.36
C HIS A 286 2.28 7.02 52.33
N SER A 287 2.70 8.28 52.41
CA SER A 287 3.70 8.75 53.36
C SER A 287 3.26 10.07 54.01
N LYS A 288 4.01 10.55 55.01
CA LYS A 288 3.78 11.88 55.59
C LYS A 288 4.06 13.04 54.61
N ALA A 289 4.73 12.77 53.48
CA ALA A 289 4.92 13.72 52.39
C ALA A 289 3.81 13.65 51.32
N GLY A 290 2.79 12.80 51.53
CA GLY A 290 1.74 12.53 50.56
C GLY A 290 1.93 11.18 49.84
N ALA A 291 1.21 10.99 48.74
CA ALA A 291 1.35 9.83 47.86
C ALA A 291 2.68 9.92 47.11
N VAL A 292 3.56 8.93 47.28
CA VAL A 292 4.90 8.90 46.67
C VAL A 292 4.94 7.81 45.60
N PRO A 293 5.35 8.12 44.35
CA PRO A 293 5.36 7.16 43.26
C PRO A 293 6.36 6.02 43.49
N MET A 294 6.03 4.82 43.01
CA MET A 294 6.84 3.61 43.09
C MET A 294 7.03 2.98 41.71
N LEU A 295 8.27 2.61 41.38
CA LEU A 295 8.62 1.86 40.18
C LEU A 295 8.45 0.36 40.40
N LEU A 296 7.89 -0.37 39.41
CA LEU A 296 7.91 -1.83 39.37
C LEU A 296 9.19 -2.31 38.69
N PRO A 297 10.03 -3.11 39.36
CA PRO A 297 11.23 -3.65 38.73
C PRO A 297 10.88 -4.57 37.57
N HIS A 298 11.62 -4.45 36.47
CA HIS A 298 11.47 -5.29 35.28
C HIS A 298 11.82 -6.76 35.62
N PRO A 299 11.14 -7.79 35.07
CA PRO A 299 11.27 -9.19 35.51
C PRO A 299 12.65 -9.84 35.38
N ARG A 300 13.66 -9.15 34.82
CA ARG A 300 15.02 -9.68 34.66
C ARG A 300 15.96 -9.39 35.82
N ASP A 301 15.62 -8.48 36.73
CA ASP A 301 16.43 -8.21 37.93
C ASP A 301 15.64 -8.45 39.21
N ARG A 302 16.06 -9.48 39.97
CA ARG A 302 15.64 -9.64 41.37
C ARG A 302 16.33 -8.57 42.21
N ALA A 303 15.60 -7.51 42.59
CA ALA A 303 15.54 -6.94 43.94
C ALA A 303 15.17 -5.44 43.97
N ALA A 304 14.27 -5.13 44.91
CA ALA A 304 13.89 -3.82 45.45
C ALA A 304 13.18 -2.81 44.52
N LEU A 305 11.97 -2.41 44.95
CA LEU A 305 11.25 -1.24 44.48
C LEU A 305 12.14 0.00 44.66
N LYS A 306 12.25 0.86 43.64
CA LYS A 306 13.09 2.07 43.67
C LYS A 306 12.23 3.32 43.44
N PHE A 307 12.72 4.45 43.94
CA PHE A 307 12.17 5.77 43.60
C PHE A 307 12.50 6.12 42.14
N GLY A 308 11.53 6.65 41.40
CA GLY A 308 11.69 7.07 40.01
C GLY A 308 11.25 8.51 39.80
N GLN A 309 11.89 9.17 38.83
CA GLN A 309 11.37 10.33 38.13
C GLN A 309 10.90 9.77 36.78
N GLY A 310 9.60 9.60 36.58
CA GLY A 310 9.04 9.08 35.32
C GLY A 310 9.62 9.84 34.12
N VAL A 311 10.28 9.11 33.21
CA VAL A 311 10.80 9.71 31.97
C VAL A 311 9.61 9.91 31.05
N ASP A 312 9.06 11.12 31.06
CA ASP A 312 8.05 11.54 30.12
C ASP A 312 8.62 11.45 28.70
N PHE A 313 7.93 10.74 27.81
CA PHE A 313 8.27 10.74 26.39
C PHE A 313 8.13 12.17 25.85
N VAL A 314 9.26 12.78 25.46
CA VAL A 314 9.31 14.17 25.02
C VAL A 314 8.94 14.23 23.53
N ALA A 315 7.65 14.41 23.27
CA ALA A 315 7.14 14.50 21.90
C ALA A 315 7.84 15.60 21.08
N ALA A 316 8.13 16.77 21.67
CA ALA A 316 8.72 17.90 20.95
C ALA A 316 10.09 17.59 20.32
N GLU A 317 11.02 16.98 21.07
CA GLU A 317 12.35 16.61 20.57
C GLU A 317 12.25 15.55 19.46
N ALA A 318 11.34 14.58 19.63
CA ALA A 318 11.12 13.55 18.62
C ALA A 318 10.49 14.11 17.34
N ILE A 319 9.56 15.06 17.45
CA ILE A 319 8.96 15.75 16.29
C ILE A 319 10.00 16.59 15.56
N ALA A 320 10.85 17.34 16.26
CA ALA A 320 11.95 18.09 15.65
C ALA A 320 12.90 17.15 14.89
N LEU A 321 13.33 16.06 15.53
CA LEU A 321 14.16 15.03 14.89
C LEU A 321 13.52 14.43 13.63
N ILE A 322 12.20 14.18 13.66
CA ILE A 322 11.46 13.66 12.50
C ILE A 322 11.49 14.66 11.34
N ARG A 323 11.25 15.95 11.60
CA ARG A 323 11.29 17.00 10.57
C ARG A 323 12.68 17.11 9.96
N ASP A 324 13.71 17.21 10.81
CA ASP A 324 15.11 17.26 10.38
C ASP A 324 15.49 16.04 9.53
N PHE A 325 15.00 14.85 9.90
CA PHE A 325 15.24 13.64 9.13
C PHE A 325 14.49 13.64 7.79
N ILE A 326 13.26 14.15 7.72
CA ILE A 326 12.51 14.25 6.46
C ILE A 326 13.24 15.17 5.48
N ASP A 327 13.74 16.30 5.96
CA ASP A 327 14.54 17.24 5.16
C ASP A 327 15.84 16.58 4.70
N HIS A 328 16.54 15.88 5.59
CA HIS A 328 17.74 15.11 5.24
C HIS A 328 17.44 14.03 4.18
N LEU A 329 16.36 13.27 4.35
CA LEU A 329 15.96 12.17 3.47
C LEU A 329 15.72 12.63 2.04
N TRP A 330 15.14 13.82 1.87
CA TRP A 330 14.79 14.38 0.56
C TRP A 330 15.77 15.39 0.00
N SER A 331 16.94 15.51 0.63
CA SER A 331 18.03 16.33 0.14
C SER A 331 19.06 15.51 -0.66
N GLY A 332 19.80 16.20 -1.54
CA GLY A 332 20.96 15.63 -2.21
C GLY A 332 20.63 14.46 -3.13
N SER A 333 21.30 13.33 -2.95
CA SER A 333 21.23 12.18 -3.88
C SER A 333 19.89 11.45 -3.90
N LEU A 334 18.99 11.73 -2.95
CA LEU A 334 17.66 11.14 -2.86
C LEU A 334 16.54 12.08 -3.32
N GLU A 335 16.86 13.31 -3.69
CA GLU A 335 15.88 14.25 -4.25
C GLU A 335 15.13 13.64 -5.47
N PRO A 336 15.79 12.94 -6.42
CA PRO A 336 15.05 12.25 -7.48
C PRO A 336 14.09 11.17 -6.94
N ALA A 337 14.43 10.47 -5.86
CA ALA A 337 13.52 9.46 -5.28
C ALA A 337 12.23 10.10 -4.74
N LYS A 338 12.31 11.31 -4.17
CA LYS A 338 11.13 12.06 -3.71
C LYS A 338 10.17 12.32 -4.86
N ILE A 339 10.67 12.71 -6.04
CA ILE A 339 9.85 13.03 -7.21
C ILE A 339 9.00 11.82 -7.60
N HIS A 340 9.63 10.67 -7.81
CA HIS A 340 8.91 9.44 -8.19
C HIS A 340 7.94 8.96 -7.11
N ILE A 341 8.40 8.92 -5.86
CA ILE A 341 7.67 8.26 -4.76
C ILE A 341 6.60 9.17 -4.16
N GLN A 342 6.91 10.44 -3.94
CA GLN A 342 6.11 11.35 -3.15
C GLN A 342 5.33 12.34 -4.03
N ASP A 343 5.99 12.94 -5.02
CA ASP A 343 5.37 14.01 -5.82
C ASP A 343 4.44 13.44 -6.89
N PHE A 344 4.89 12.39 -7.59
CA PHE A 344 4.10 11.70 -8.62
C PHE A 344 3.33 10.48 -8.08
N GLY A 345 3.69 9.95 -6.91
CA GLY A 345 3.00 8.81 -6.30
C GLY A 345 3.03 7.51 -7.12
N LEU A 346 4.05 7.34 -7.97
CA LEU A 346 4.09 6.24 -8.93
C LEU A 346 4.41 4.90 -8.25
N PRO A 347 3.80 3.78 -8.69
CA PRO A 347 4.24 2.45 -8.29
C PRO A 347 5.65 2.15 -8.82
N LEU A 348 6.32 1.17 -8.24
CA LEU A 348 7.64 0.74 -8.72
C LEU A 348 7.55 -0.62 -9.40
N ASN A 349 8.09 -0.71 -10.61
CA ASN A 349 8.14 -1.93 -11.40
C ASN A 349 9.53 -2.56 -11.28
N LEU A 350 9.61 -3.77 -10.75
CA LEU A 350 10.89 -4.44 -10.51
C LEU A 350 11.67 -4.75 -11.81
N THR A 351 11.00 -4.82 -12.96
CA THR A 351 11.66 -4.98 -14.27
C THR A 351 12.47 -3.74 -14.62
N LYS A 352 12.03 -2.56 -14.14
CA LYS A 352 12.70 -1.26 -14.33
C LYS A 352 13.97 -1.14 -13.48
N VAL A 353 14.11 -1.96 -12.44
CA VAL A 353 15.37 -2.13 -11.72
C VAL A 353 16.36 -2.89 -12.60
N VAL A 354 15.97 -4.07 -13.08
CA VAL A 354 16.85 -4.99 -13.81
C VAL A 354 17.33 -4.42 -15.14
N ASN A 355 16.50 -3.64 -15.85
CA ASN A 355 16.89 -3.01 -17.13
C ASN A 355 17.61 -1.64 -16.96
N GLY A 356 17.84 -1.21 -15.72
CA GLY A 356 18.52 0.02 -15.37
C GLY A 356 17.74 1.32 -15.62
N ASP A 357 16.43 1.26 -15.89
CA ASP A 357 15.59 2.45 -16.08
C ASP A 357 15.64 3.34 -14.83
N TYR A 358 15.49 2.75 -13.64
CA TYR A 358 15.57 3.52 -12.39
C TYR A 358 16.96 4.10 -12.12
N ALA A 359 18.02 3.36 -12.42
CA ALA A 359 19.39 3.86 -12.26
C ALA A 359 19.64 5.10 -13.14
N ARG A 360 19.11 5.11 -14.37
CA ARG A 360 19.18 6.28 -15.26
C ARG A 360 18.34 7.45 -14.74
N ALA A 361 17.11 7.18 -14.30
CA ALA A 361 16.22 8.22 -13.79
C ALA A 361 16.77 8.86 -12.50
N MET A 362 17.36 8.06 -11.60
CA MET A 362 17.98 8.52 -10.35
C MET A 362 19.26 9.36 -10.54
N ALA A 363 19.77 9.52 -11.77
CA ALA A 363 21.01 10.25 -12.03
C ALA A 363 20.90 11.77 -11.80
N SER A 364 19.68 12.34 -11.89
CA SER A 364 19.42 13.76 -11.65
C SER A 364 17.93 14.02 -11.46
N VAL A 365 17.57 15.20 -10.93
CA VAL A 365 16.19 15.69 -10.81
C VAL A 365 15.50 15.70 -12.18
N ASP A 366 16.07 16.40 -13.17
CA ASP A 366 15.50 16.53 -14.52
C ASP A 366 15.24 15.17 -15.20
N ALA A 367 16.16 14.21 -15.02
CA ALA A 367 16.01 12.86 -15.58
C ALA A 367 14.85 12.11 -14.93
N MET A 368 14.65 12.27 -13.62
CA MET A 368 13.54 11.65 -12.92
C MET A 368 12.21 12.33 -13.25
N GLU A 369 12.15 13.67 -13.32
CA GLU A 369 10.92 14.38 -13.71
C GLU A 369 10.47 13.93 -15.10
N SER A 370 11.37 13.95 -16.08
CA SER A 370 11.09 13.48 -17.44
C SER A 370 10.62 12.03 -17.47
N TYR A 371 11.23 11.17 -16.64
CA TYR A 371 10.83 9.77 -16.52
C TYR A 371 9.43 9.62 -15.90
N ALA A 372 9.17 10.33 -14.79
CA ALA A 372 7.92 10.27 -14.05
C ALA A 372 6.75 10.82 -14.87
N ASP A 373 6.92 11.95 -15.55
CA ASP A 373 5.96 12.51 -16.49
C ASP A 373 5.61 11.53 -17.61
N TYR A 374 6.62 10.90 -18.19
CA TYR A 374 6.40 9.88 -19.22
C TYR A 374 5.64 8.66 -18.65
N GLN A 375 5.93 8.22 -17.42
CA GLN A 375 5.19 7.13 -16.78
C GLN A 375 3.73 7.51 -16.51
N VAL A 376 3.45 8.73 -16.03
CA VAL A 376 2.07 9.21 -15.86
C VAL A 376 1.33 9.23 -17.19
N HIS A 377 1.95 9.77 -18.23
CA HIS A 377 1.37 9.80 -19.57
C HIS A 377 1.03 8.38 -20.07
N LEU A 378 1.93 7.42 -19.88
CA LEU A 378 1.67 6.02 -20.23
C LEU A 378 0.53 5.42 -19.40
N ASN A 379 0.52 5.65 -18.08
CA ASN A 379 -0.53 5.16 -17.21
C ASN A 379 -1.91 5.71 -17.62
N ASP A 380 -1.98 7.00 -17.95
CA ASP A 380 -3.21 7.63 -18.44
C ASP A 380 -3.66 7.05 -19.78
N ARG A 381 -2.73 6.81 -20.71
CA ARG A 381 -3.04 6.13 -21.99
C ARG A 381 -3.60 4.72 -21.76
N TYR A 382 -2.95 3.92 -20.91
CA TYR A 382 -3.41 2.57 -20.60
C TYR A 382 -4.76 2.57 -19.87
N ALA A 383 -4.97 3.47 -18.90
CA ALA A 383 -6.23 3.62 -18.19
C ALA A 383 -7.37 4.03 -19.13
N ASN A 384 -7.08 4.84 -20.15
CA ASN A 384 -8.03 5.24 -21.18
C ASN A 384 -8.17 4.24 -22.33
N MET A 385 -7.40 3.15 -22.32
CA MET A 385 -7.27 2.17 -23.41
C MET A 385 -6.95 2.82 -24.76
N ASP A 386 -6.04 3.80 -24.72
CA ASP A 386 -5.48 4.51 -25.87
C ASP A 386 -4.16 3.87 -26.28
N PHE A 387 -4.25 2.74 -26.98
CA PHE A 387 -3.12 1.90 -27.38
C PHE A 387 -2.26 2.52 -28.50
#